data_AF-A0A1J5HMA5-F1
#
_entry.id   AF-A0A1J5HMA5-F1
#
_cell.length_a   1.000
_cell.length_b   1.000
_cell.length_c   1.000
_cell.angle_alpha   90.00
_cell.angle_beta   90.00
_cell.angle_gamma   90.00
#
_symmetry.space_group_name_H-M   'P 1'
#
loop_
_entity.id
_entity.type
_entity.pdbx_description
1 polymer ?
#
loop_
_entity_poly.entity_id
_entity_poly.type
_entity_poly.pdbx_seq_one_letter_code
_entity_poly.pdbx_strand_id
1 'polypeptide(L)'
;MDILKQFANAGAADESLAGILGIDWKMLIFQIVAFIIMVWLLGKFVYPFLVKSVDDRQKKIELGAKAAEKANNSAADAEKRIAKLLNDARVEANEIVATAKVESAATLSATEEKSKKLADQITTSARDQIDKDVLAAKNALHNEMVELVTMATEKVVGKVVSNDIDNTIITDALKKDK
;
A
#
# COMPACT_ATOMS: atom_id res chain seq x y z
N MET A 1 38.09 -77.85 -70.03
CA MET A 1 36.78 -78.50 -70.20
C MET A 1 35.90 -78.16 -69.00
N ASP A 2 35.42 -76.90 -68.85
CA ASP A 2 34.26 -76.52 -67.99
C ASP A 2 33.99 -74.99 -67.91
N ILE A 3 34.94 -74.14 -68.31
CA ILE A 3 34.73 -72.68 -68.38
C ILE A 3 33.72 -72.25 -69.47
N LEU A 4 33.43 -73.14 -70.43
CA LEU A 4 32.48 -72.90 -71.52
C LEU A 4 31.03 -73.26 -71.16
N LYS A 5 30.78 -73.94 -70.03
CA LYS A 5 29.42 -74.33 -69.60
C LYS A 5 28.84 -73.44 -68.50
N GLN A 6 29.65 -72.58 -67.87
CA GLN A 6 29.18 -71.60 -66.87
C GLN A 6 28.44 -70.41 -67.51
N PHE A 7 28.53 -70.25 -68.83
CA PHE A 7 27.70 -69.32 -69.62
C PHE A 7 26.50 -69.99 -70.29
N ALA A 8 26.38 -71.32 -70.21
CA ALA A 8 25.28 -72.08 -70.83
C ALA A 8 24.03 -72.22 -69.93
N ASN A 9 24.04 -71.64 -68.71
CA ASN A 9 22.88 -71.55 -67.81
C ASN A 9 22.38 -70.10 -67.61
N ALA A 10 22.88 -69.15 -68.40
CA ALA A 10 22.21 -67.88 -68.64
C ALA A 10 21.30 -68.10 -69.85
N GLY A 11 20.03 -68.39 -69.58
CA GLY A 11 19.05 -68.88 -70.55
C GLY A 11 19.06 -68.15 -71.90
N ALA A 12 19.32 -68.92 -72.94
CA ALA A 12 18.95 -68.64 -74.31
C ALA A 12 17.46 -69.02 -74.52
N ALA A 13 16.68 -68.07 -75.04
CA ALA A 13 15.48 -68.22 -75.90
C ALA A 13 14.88 -66.80 -76.03
N ASP A 14 14.78 -66.12 -77.18
CA ASP A 14 14.75 -66.53 -78.58
C ASP A 14 15.06 -65.27 -79.43
N GLU A 15 15.92 -65.35 -80.46
CA GLU A 15 16.23 -64.22 -81.34
C GLU A 15 15.08 -63.94 -82.31
N SER A 16 14.19 -63.04 -81.90
CA SER A 16 13.42 -62.17 -82.79
C SER A 16 14.12 -60.82 -82.86
N LEU A 17 13.96 -60.07 -83.97
CA LEU A 17 14.44 -58.68 -84.16
C LEU A 17 14.16 -57.72 -82.97
N ALA A 18 13.25 -58.09 -82.07
CA ALA A 18 12.99 -57.44 -80.79
C ALA A 18 14.14 -57.53 -79.76
N GLY A 19 14.95 -58.58 -79.79
CA GLY A 19 16.09 -58.79 -78.87
C GLY A 19 17.31 -57.93 -79.19
N ILE A 20 17.57 -57.65 -80.48
CA ILE A 20 18.66 -56.77 -80.92
C ILE A 20 18.31 -55.28 -80.73
N LEU A 21 17.03 -54.93 -80.77
CA LEU A 21 16.54 -53.59 -80.40
C LEU A 21 16.41 -53.40 -78.87
N GLY A 22 16.68 -54.44 -78.06
CA GLY A 22 16.60 -54.37 -76.60
C GLY A 22 15.20 -54.07 -76.07
N ILE A 23 14.15 -54.29 -76.87
CA ILE A 23 12.76 -54.03 -76.48
C ILE A 23 12.11 -55.35 -76.10
N ASP A 24 12.35 -55.76 -74.87
CA ASP A 24 11.56 -56.80 -74.22
C ASP A 24 10.20 -56.23 -73.82
N TRP A 25 9.15 -56.55 -74.59
CA TRP A 25 7.78 -56.08 -74.32
C TRP A 25 7.28 -56.47 -72.92
N LYS A 26 7.74 -57.61 -72.40
CA LYS A 26 7.49 -58.04 -71.02
C LYS A 26 8.16 -57.09 -70.02
N MET A 27 9.44 -56.77 -70.20
CA MET A 27 10.17 -55.80 -69.35
C MET A 27 9.52 -54.41 -69.41
N LEU A 28 9.08 -53.97 -70.58
CA LEU A 28 8.43 -52.67 -70.75
C LEU A 28 7.11 -52.59 -69.97
N ILE A 29 6.27 -53.64 -70.02
CA ILE A 29 5.05 -53.70 -69.21
C ILE A 29 5.37 -53.71 -67.72
N PHE A 30 6.33 -54.53 -67.27
CA PHE A 30 6.76 -54.55 -65.86
C PHE A 30 7.31 -53.20 -65.41
N GLN A 31 8.08 -52.51 -66.25
CA GLN A 31 8.61 -51.18 -65.98
C GLN A 31 7.51 -50.12 -65.87
N ILE A 32 6.49 -50.18 -66.75
CA ILE A 32 5.32 -49.28 -66.67
C ILE A 32 4.54 -49.54 -65.38
N VAL A 33 4.29 -50.80 -65.03
CA VAL A 33 3.56 -51.14 -63.79
C VAL A 33 4.34 -50.69 -62.56
N ALA A 34 5.66 -50.93 -62.52
CA ALA A 34 6.53 -50.44 -61.44
C ALA A 34 6.53 -48.91 -61.36
N PHE A 35 6.58 -48.21 -62.50
CA PHE A 35 6.50 -46.75 -62.56
C PHE A 35 5.16 -46.23 -62.04
N ILE A 36 4.04 -46.84 -62.44
CA ILE A 36 2.70 -46.46 -61.95
C ILE A 36 2.60 -46.68 -60.44
N ILE A 37 3.07 -47.81 -59.91
CA ILE A 37 3.09 -48.09 -58.47
C ILE A 37 3.95 -47.06 -57.74
N MET A 38 5.12 -46.71 -58.28
CA MET A 38 6.00 -45.68 -57.71
C MET A 38 5.33 -44.30 -57.68
N VAL A 39 4.71 -43.87 -58.79
CA VAL A 39 3.99 -42.59 -58.88
C VAL A 39 2.80 -42.56 -57.93
N TRP A 40 2.06 -43.66 -57.84
CA TRP A 40 0.94 -43.79 -56.90
C TRP A 40 1.41 -43.67 -55.45
N LEU A 41 2.51 -44.34 -55.09
CA LEU A 41 3.11 -44.26 -53.77
C LEU A 41 3.58 -42.83 -53.46
N LEU A 42 4.23 -42.16 -54.40
CA LEU A 42 4.67 -40.76 -54.27
C LEU A 42 3.48 -39.81 -54.10
N GLY A 43 2.44 -39.95 -54.92
CA GLY A 43 1.24 -39.13 -54.83
C GLY A 43 0.49 -39.34 -53.52
N LYS A 44 0.43 -40.58 -53.01
CA LYS A 44 -0.29 -40.92 -51.77
C LYS A 44 0.48 -40.56 -50.51
N PHE A 45 1.82 -40.71 -50.49
CA PHE A 45 2.64 -40.51 -49.29
C PHE A 45 3.46 -39.22 -49.27
N VAL A 46 4.11 -38.85 -50.38
CA VAL A 46 5.02 -37.70 -50.41
C VAL A 46 4.24 -36.38 -50.50
N TYR A 47 3.21 -36.33 -51.35
CA TYR A 47 2.37 -35.14 -51.50
C TYR A 47 1.76 -34.64 -50.17
N PRO A 48 1.08 -35.48 -49.35
CA PRO A 48 0.52 -35.00 -48.09
C PRO A 48 1.60 -34.58 -47.08
N PHE A 49 2.77 -35.23 -47.07
CA PHE A 49 3.88 -34.83 -46.20
C PHE A 49 4.41 -33.44 -46.58
N LEU A 50 4.55 -33.17 -47.87
CA LEU A 50 5.04 -31.88 -48.38
C LEU A 50 4.06 -30.74 -48.08
N VAL A 51 2.77 -30.95 -48.35
CA VAL A 51 1.70 -29.97 -48.08
C VAL A 51 1.61 -29.69 -46.59
N LYS A 52 1.70 -30.72 -45.74
CA LYS A 52 1.67 -30.55 -44.28
C LYS A 52 2.83 -29.69 -43.77
N SER A 53 4.03 -29.86 -44.31
CA SER A 53 5.19 -29.03 -43.93
C SER A 53 5.01 -27.55 -44.29
N VAL A 54 4.42 -27.27 -45.45
CA VAL A 54 4.11 -25.90 -45.88
C VAL A 54 3.00 -25.27 -45.04
N ASP A 55 1.92 -26.01 -44.79
CA ASP A 55 0.79 -25.58 -43.96
C ASP A 55 1.23 -25.32 -42.51
N ASP A 56 2.07 -26.19 -41.93
CA ASP A 56 2.63 -25.98 -40.58
C ASP A 56 3.48 -24.69 -40.50
N ARG A 57 4.24 -24.38 -41.56
CA ARG A 57 5.01 -23.12 -41.62
C ARG A 57 4.09 -21.91 -41.73
N GLN A 58 3.08 -21.96 -42.59
CA GLN A 58 2.11 -20.87 -42.75
C GLN A 58 1.34 -20.62 -41.44
N LYS A 59 0.84 -21.68 -40.81
CA LYS A 59 0.16 -21.61 -39.50
C LYS A 59 1.04 -21.02 -38.42
N LYS A 60 2.32 -21.40 -38.34
CA LYS A 60 3.26 -20.81 -37.36
C LYS A 60 3.46 -19.31 -37.58
N ILE A 61 3.58 -18.87 -38.83
CA ILE A 61 3.73 -17.45 -39.16
C ILE A 61 2.44 -16.68 -38.83
N GLU A 62 1.28 -17.21 -39.19
CA GLU A 62 0.00 -16.58 -38.90
C GLU A 62 -0.27 -16.48 -37.40
N LEU A 63 -0.04 -17.57 -36.66
CA LEU A 63 -0.16 -17.58 -35.21
C LEU A 63 0.85 -16.63 -34.55
N GLY A 64 2.08 -16.58 -35.06
CA GLY A 64 3.12 -15.64 -34.58
C GLY A 64 2.72 -14.19 -34.81
N ALA A 65 2.23 -13.86 -36.02
CA ALA A 65 1.76 -12.52 -36.35
C ALA A 65 0.55 -12.10 -35.52
N LYS A 66 -0.46 -12.97 -35.37
CA LYS A 66 -1.63 -12.74 -34.51
C LYS A 66 -1.25 -12.59 -33.05
N ALA A 67 -0.30 -13.39 -32.56
CA ALA A 67 0.19 -13.29 -31.18
C ALA A 67 0.94 -11.97 -30.96
N ALA A 68 1.77 -11.53 -31.90
CA ALA A 68 2.48 -10.26 -31.84
C ALA A 68 1.51 -9.07 -31.87
N GLU A 69 0.52 -9.09 -32.76
CA GLU A 69 -0.52 -8.05 -32.81
C GLU A 69 -1.33 -8.00 -31.51
N LYS A 70 -1.75 -9.15 -30.99
CA LYS A 70 -2.46 -9.23 -29.70
C LYS A 70 -1.61 -8.73 -28.54
N ALA A 71 -0.31 -9.06 -28.52
CA ALA A 71 0.62 -8.58 -27.50
C ALA A 71 0.78 -7.06 -27.58
N ASN A 72 0.93 -6.50 -28.78
CA ASN A 72 1.03 -5.06 -28.99
C ASN A 72 -0.25 -4.32 -28.56
N ASN A 73 -1.43 -4.85 -28.93
CA ASN A 73 -2.72 -4.28 -28.52
C ASN A 73 -2.91 -4.37 -26.99
N SER A 74 -2.56 -5.50 -26.39
CA SER A 74 -2.63 -5.68 -24.94
C SER A 74 -1.66 -4.76 -24.20
N ALA A 75 -0.46 -4.52 -24.75
CA ALA A 75 0.51 -3.58 -24.21
C ALA A 75 -0.01 -2.14 -24.28
N ALA A 76 -0.56 -1.71 -25.44
CA ALA A 76 -1.16 -0.38 -25.59
C ALA A 76 -2.36 -0.17 -24.65
N ASP A 77 -3.20 -1.19 -24.46
CA ASP A 77 -4.32 -1.13 -23.51
C ASP A 77 -3.83 -1.09 -22.06
N ALA A 78 -2.78 -1.84 -21.73
CA ALA A 78 -2.15 -1.79 -20.40
C ALA A 78 -1.54 -0.41 -20.12
N GLU A 79 -0.83 0.19 -21.08
CA GLU A 79 -0.30 1.55 -20.96
C GLU A 79 -1.41 2.58 -20.73
N LYS A 80 -2.51 2.51 -21.49
CA LYS A 80 -3.69 3.38 -21.26
C LYS A 80 -4.28 3.21 -19.87
N ARG A 81 -4.40 1.96 -19.38
CA ARG A 81 -4.89 1.68 -18.03
C ARG A 81 -3.96 2.23 -16.96
N ILE A 82 -2.65 2.05 -17.13
CA ILE A 82 -1.62 2.57 -16.21
C ILE A 82 -1.66 4.10 -16.19
N ALA A 83 -1.72 4.74 -17.36
CA ALA A 83 -1.81 6.19 -17.46
C ALA A 83 -3.07 6.73 -16.75
N LYS A 84 -4.22 6.06 -16.95
CA LYS A 84 -5.46 6.40 -16.25
C LYS A 84 -5.32 6.22 -14.74
N LEU A 85 -4.83 5.07 -14.29
CA LEU A 85 -4.64 4.77 -12.87
C LEU A 85 -3.67 5.76 -12.20
N LEU A 86 -2.61 6.15 -12.90
CA LEU A 86 -1.66 7.16 -12.39
C LEU A 86 -2.31 8.55 -12.29
N ASN A 87 -3.16 8.92 -13.25
CA ASN A 87 -3.90 10.16 -13.17
C ASN A 87 -4.91 10.15 -12.01
N ASP A 88 -5.68 9.07 -11.89
CA ASP A 88 -6.66 8.90 -10.81
C ASP A 88 -5.97 8.93 -9.44
N ALA A 89 -4.84 8.23 -9.29
CA ALA A 89 -4.03 8.25 -8.06
C ALA A 89 -3.47 9.66 -7.74
N ARG A 90 -3.11 10.45 -8.76
CA ARG A 90 -2.67 11.85 -8.55
C ARG A 90 -3.83 12.74 -8.10
N VAL A 91 -5.03 12.55 -8.65
CA VAL A 91 -6.23 13.27 -8.25
C VAL A 91 -6.56 12.94 -6.80
N GLU A 92 -6.62 11.65 -6.46
CA GLU A 92 -6.89 11.18 -5.10
C GLU A 92 -5.83 11.68 -4.10
N ALA A 93 -4.55 11.63 -4.45
CA ALA A 93 -3.48 12.16 -3.60
C ALA A 93 -3.65 13.68 -3.36
N ASN A 94 -4.00 14.44 -4.39
CA ASN A 94 -4.25 15.88 -4.24
C ASN A 94 -5.49 16.15 -3.38
N GLU A 95 -6.54 15.35 -3.52
CA GLU A 95 -7.75 15.43 -2.70
C GLU A 95 -7.46 15.12 -1.22
N ILE A 96 -6.69 14.06 -0.95
CA ILE A 96 -6.24 13.72 0.41
C ILE A 96 -5.45 14.87 1.02
N VAL A 97 -4.49 15.45 0.28
CA VAL A 97 -3.70 16.58 0.76
C VAL A 97 -4.57 17.82 1.00
N ALA A 98 -5.55 18.08 0.13
CA ALA A 98 -6.48 19.20 0.31
C ALA A 98 -7.34 19.02 1.55
N THR A 99 -7.95 17.84 1.72
CA THR A 99 -8.77 17.49 2.90
C THR A 99 -7.94 17.57 4.18
N ALA A 100 -6.73 17.00 4.20
CA ALA A 100 -5.84 17.07 5.36
C ALA A 100 -5.48 18.52 5.74
N LYS A 101 -5.28 19.42 4.76
CA LYS A 101 -5.05 20.84 5.04
C LYS A 101 -6.27 21.52 5.64
N VAL A 102 -7.47 21.24 5.13
CA VAL A 102 -8.72 21.78 5.66
C VAL A 102 -8.97 21.28 7.09
N GLU A 103 -8.82 19.99 7.33
CA GLU A 103 -8.97 19.38 8.66
C GLU A 103 -7.93 19.90 9.66
N SER A 104 -6.68 20.05 9.22
CA SER A 104 -5.61 20.63 10.03
C SER A 104 -5.91 22.07 10.43
N ALA A 105 -6.37 22.90 9.49
CA ALA A 105 -6.77 24.28 9.78
C ALA A 105 -7.96 24.34 10.74
N ALA A 106 -8.97 23.50 10.54
CA ALA A 106 -10.12 23.41 11.42
C ALA A 106 -9.73 22.95 12.83
N THR A 107 -8.85 21.96 12.94
CA THR A 107 -8.34 21.44 14.21
C THR A 107 -7.48 22.48 14.93
N LEU A 108 -6.65 23.23 14.20
CA LEU A 108 -5.86 24.32 14.76
C LEU A 108 -6.78 25.41 15.34
N SER A 109 -7.77 25.87 14.57
CA SER A 109 -8.74 26.87 15.04
C SER A 109 -9.53 26.39 16.26
N ALA A 110 -10.01 25.15 16.25
CA ALA A 110 -10.72 24.57 17.39
C ALA A 110 -9.82 24.42 18.63
N THR A 111 -8.53 24.12 18.43
CA THR A 111 -7.55 24.02 19.50
C THR A 111 -7.24 25.40 20.07
N GLU A 112 -7.04 26.42 19.24
CA GLU A 112 -6.83 27.81 19.67
C GLU A 112 -8.02 28.33 20.49
N GLU A 113 -9.25 28.07 20.05
CA GLU A 113 -10.44 28.46 20.79
C GLU A 113 -10.53 27.77 22.15
N LYS A 114 -10.26 26.46 22.20
CA LYS A 114 -10.20 25.70 23.47
C LYS A 114 -9.11 26.22 24.38
N SER A 115 -7.90 26.46 23.86
CA SER A 115 -6.77 27.00 24.61
C SER A 115 -7.08 28.38 25.17
N LYS A 116 -7.75 29.25 24.41
CA LYS A 116 -8.19 30.56 24.89
C LYS A 116 -9.20 30.43 26.02
N LYS A 117 -10.21 29.57 25.86
CA LYS A 117 -11.20 29.29 26.92
C LYS A 117 -10.54 28.75 28.20
N LEU A 118 -9.58 27.84 28.07
CA LEU A 118 -8.82 27.30 29.20
C LEU A 118 -7.97 28.39 29.87
N ALA A 119 -7.31 29.24 29.08
CA ALA A 119 -6.52 30.36 29.62
C ALA A 119 -7.40 31.36 30.39
N ASP A 120 -8.60 31.69 29.87
CA ASP A 120 -9.57 32.56 30.53
C ASP A 120 -10.10 31.93 31.83
N GLN A 121 -10.35 30.62 31.84
CA GLN A 121 -10.75 29.87 33.04
C GLN A 121 -9.64 29.84 34.10
N ILE A 122 -8.40 29.56 33.70
CA ILE A 122 -7.24 29.57 34.60
C ILE A 122 -7.06 30.96 35.20
N THR A 123 -7.16 32.02 34.38
CA THR A 123 -7.00 33.41 34.84
C THR A 123 -8.10 33.80 35.82
N THR A 124 -9.35 33.43 35.54
CA THR A 124 -10.48 33.66 36.45
C THR A 124 -10.28 32.91 37.77
N SER A 125 -9.94 31.62 37.70
CA SER A 125 -9.67 30.82 38.90
C SER A 125 -8.50 31.37 39.72
N ALA A 126 -7.45 31.89 39.07
CA ALA A 126 -6.31 32.49 39.75
C ALA A 126 -6.71 33.79 40.46
N ARG A 127 -7.55 34.64 39.84
CA ARG A 127 -8.10 35.85 40.48
C ARG A 127 -8.96 35.49 41.69
N ASP A 128 -9.86 34.52 41.55
CA ASP A 128 -10.70 34.05 42.65
C ASP A 128 -9.87 33.50 43.82
N GLN A 129 -8.75 32.81 43.52
CA GLN A 129 -7.84 32.32 44.54
C GLN A 129 -7.09 33.46 45.23
N ILE A 130 -6.60 34.45 44.47
CA ILE A 130 -5.95 35.65 45.01
C ILE A 130 -6.90 36.40 45.95
N ASP A 131 -8.16 36.59 45.56
CA ASP A 131 -9.15 37.29 46.39
C ASP A 131 -9.39 36.55 47.72
N LYS A 132 -9.45 35.22 47.68
CA LYS A 132 -9.54 34.39 48.90
C LYS A 132 -8.29 34.50 49.76
N ASP A 133 -7.11 34.46 49.16
CA ASP A 133 -5.83 34.56 49.86
C ASP A 133 -5.66 35.95 50.51
N VAL A 134 -6.09 37.02 49.84
CA VAL A 134 -6.11 38.38 50.38
C VAL A 134 -7.07 38.49 51.56
N LEU A 135 -8.27 37.90 51.48
CA LEU A 135 -9.20 37.86 52.61
C LEU A 135 -8.62 37.09 53.79
N ALA A 136 -8.01 35.93 53.54
CA ALA A 136 -7.35 35.13 54.57
C ALA A 136 -6.19 35.92 55.23
N ALA A 137 -5.35 36.59 54.44
CA ALA A 137 -4.27 37.42 54.94
C ALA A 137 -4.76 38.61 55.79
N LYS A 138 -5.86 39.28 55.38
CA LYS A 138 -6.49 40.35 56.17
C LYS A 138 -7.01 39.83 57.52
N ASN A 139 -7.64 38.66 57.53
CA ASN A 139 -8.13 38.05 58.77
C ASN A 139 -6.97 37.66 59.70
N ALA A 140 -5.89 37.09 59.15
CA ALA A 140 -4.69 36.77 59.91
C ALA A 140 -4.06 38.03 60.53
N LEU A 141 -3.88 39.11 59.74
CA LEU A 141 -3.40 40.40 60.22
C LEU A 141 -4.29 41.01 61.31
N HIS A 142 -5.62 40.88 61.17
CA HIS A 142 -6.54 41.36 62.19
C HIS A 142 -6.35 40.63 63.52
N ASN A 143 -6.23 39.30 63.48
CA ASN A 143 -5.99 38.49 64.68
C ASN A 143 -4.64 38.84 65.34
N GLU A 144 -3.57 38.98 64.57
CA GLU A 144 -2.26 39.42 65.08
C GLU A 144 -2.33 40.82 65.71
N MET A 145 -3.10 41.74 65.11
CA MET A 145 -3.31 43.09 65.66
C MET A 145 -4.06 43.05 66.99
N VAL A 146 -5.12 42.23 67.09
CA VAL A 146 -5.89 42.06 68.33
C VAL A 146 -4.99 41.51 69.45
N GLU A 147 -4.14 40.54 69.15
CA GLU A 147 -3.16 39.99 70.09
C GLU A 147 -2.16 41.06 70.56
N LEU A 148 -1.58 41.83 69.62
CA LEU A 148 -0.67 42.94 69.93
C LEU A 148 -1.33 44.04 70.77
N VAL A 149 -2.57 44.42 70.45
CA VAL A 149 -3.32 45.43 71.21
C VAL A 149 -3.64 44.92 72.61
N THR A 150 -3.98 43.63 72.76
CA THR A 150 -4.23 43.01 74.06
C THR A 150 -2.96 43.02 74.92
N MET A 151 -1.81 42.60 74.37
CA MET A 151 -0.52 42.66 75.07
C MET A 151 -0.13 44.10 75.46
N ALA A 152 -0.35 45.07 74.58
CA ALA A 152 -0.07 46.47 74.87
C ALA A 152 -0.99 47.00 75.98
N THR A 153 -2.28 46.64 75.95
CA THR A 153 -3.27 47.01 76.97
C THR A 153 -2.95 46.37 78.31
N GLU A 154 -2.61 45.09 78.36
CA GLU A 154 -2.15 44.40 79.57
C GLU A 154 -0.93 45.08 80.17
N LYS A 155 0.05 45.47 79.34
CA LYS A 155 1.25 46.16 79.79
C LYS A 155 0.99 47.57 80.32
N VAL A 156 0.05 48.31 79.72
CA VAL A 156 -0.35 49.64 80.20
C VAL A 156 -1.19 49.54 81.47
N VAL A 157 -2.22 48.69 81.50
CA VAL A 157 -3.08 48.46 82.67
C VAL A 157 -2.26 47.94 83.83
N GLY A 158 -1.37 46.97 83.63
CA GLY A 158 -0.46 46.49 84.67
C GLY A 158 0.43 47.59 85.25
N LYS A 159 0.82 48.59 84.45
CA LYS A 159 1.63 49.74 84.89
C LYS A 159 0.81 50.81 85.63
N VAL A 160 -0.47 50.98 85.28
CA VAL A 160 -1.37 51.96 85.92
C VAL A 160 -1.99 51.40 87.20
N VAL A 161 -2.39 50.13 87.20
CA VAL A 161 -2.94 49.43 88.38
C VAL A 161 -1.91 49.38 89.51
N SER A 162 -0.64 49.16 89.19
CA SER A 162 0.47 49.14 90.16
C SER A 162 0.74 50.50 90.84
N ASN A 163 0.28 51.63 90.30
CA ASN A 163 0.56 52.95 90.87
C ASN A 163 -0.60 53.53 91.69
N ASP A 164 -1.88 53.20 91.40
CA ASP A 164 -3.02 53.88 92.05
C ASP A 164 -4.18 52.98 92.54
N ILE A 165 -4.34 51.74 92.05
CA ILE A 165 -5.66 51.05 92.14
C ILE A 165 -5.80 50.03 93.28
N ASP A 166 -4.70 49.58 93.89
CA ASP A 166 -4.74 48.50 94.89
C ASP A 166 -5.52 48.85 96.17
N ASN A 167 -5.54 50.12 96.60
CA ASN A 167 -6.23 50.47 97.85
C ASN A 167 -7.74 50.68 97.70
N THR A 168 -8.24 51.06 96.52
CA THR A 168 -9.68 51.31 96.29
C THR A 168 -10.47 50.04 95.93
N ILE A 169 -9.87 49.10 95.18
CA ILE A 169 -10.57 47.86 94.80
C ILE A 169 -10.71 46.89 95.99
N ILE A 170 -9.72 46.85 96.89
CA ILE A 170 -9.81 46.02 98.10
C ILE A 170 -10.94 46.52 99.03
N THR A 171 -11.15 47.84 99.13
CA THR A 171 -12.24 48.38 99.95
C THR A 171 -13.64 48.19 99.36
N ASP A 172 -13.77 48.15 98.03
CA ASP A 172 -15.06 47.90 97.38
C ASP A 172 -15.41 46.41 97.31
N ALA A 173 -14.42 45.52 97.19
CA ALA A 173 -14.63 44.07 97.30
C ALA A 173 -15.07 43.66 98.72
N LEU A 174 -14.50 44.27 99.76
CA LEU A 174 -14.87 44.01 101.16
C LEU A 174 -16.22 44.62 101.58
N LYS A 175 -16.77 45.57 100.82
CA LYS A 175 -18.12 46.12 101.07
C LYS A 175 -19.25 45.30 100.46
N LYS A 176 -18.97 44.40 99.51
CA LYS A 176 -19.99 43.60 98.83
C LYS A 176 -20.28 42.26 99.53
N ASP A 177 -19.49 41.91 100.56
CA ASP A 177 -19.60 40.67 101.35
C ASP A 177 -20.22 40.90 102.77
N LYS A 178 -20.98 41.97 102.95
CA LYS A 178 -21.84 42.18 104.14
C LYS A 178 -23.29 42.44 103.74
#